data_AF-A0A8X6UQL4-F1
#
_entry.id   AF-A0A8X6UQL4-F1
#
_cell.length_a   1.000
_cell.length_b   1.000
_cell.length_c   1.000
_cell.angle_alpha   90.00
_cell.angle_beta   90.00
_cell.angle_gamma   90.00
#
_symmetry.space_group_name_H-M   'P 1'
#
loop_
_entity.id
_entity.type
_entity.pdbx_description
1 polymer ?
#
loop_
_entity_poly.entity_id
_entity_poly.type
_entity_poly.pdbx_seq_one_letter_code
_entity_poly.pdbx_strand_id
1 'polypeptide(L)'
;MLLFSTCIGVYYHFSDRKKSYKEYFLTNRNMPLAPVAFSLMASFMSAIAFLGIPAENYLYGTQFVMINLGYAFGTPIAAFIFLPVFYRMQAASAFEYLEKRFSKKVRLLASSVFILQM
;
A
#
# COMPACT_ATOMS: atom_id res chain seq x y z
N MET A 1 21.05 4.49 -13.22
CA MET A 1 19.87 3.96 -12.50
C MET A 1 20.24 2.71 -11.70
N LEU A 2 20.63 1.60 -12.32
CA LEU A 2 20.99 0.35 -11.61
C LEU A 2 22.18 0.50 -10.64
N LEU A 3 23.27 1.15 -11.06
CA LEU A 3 24.45 1.35 -10.19
C LEU A 3 24.13 2.15 -8.92
N PHE A 4 23.31 3.20 -9.03
CA PHE A 4 22.86 3.98 -7.89
C PHE A 4 21.98 3.15 -6.94
N SER A 5 21.08 2.33 -7.48
CA SER A 5 20.23 1.43 -6.70
C SER A 5 21.06 0.36 -5.97
N THR A 6 22.06 -0.22 -6.65
CA THR A 6 22.98 -1.20 -6.06
C THR A 6 23.83 -0.57 -4.94
N CYS A 7 24.35 0.64 -5.11
CA CYS A 7 25.12 1.33 -4.07
C CYS A 7 24.30 1.60 -2.81
N ILE A 8 23.04 2.03 -2.95
CA ILE A 8 22.13 2.22 -1.81
C ILE A 8 21.82 0.88 -1.13
N GLY A 9 21.57 -0.18 -1.91
CA GLY A 9 21.32 -1.52 -1.39
C GLY A 9 22.48 -2.10 -0.59
N VAL A 10 23.73 -1.95 -1.08
CA VAL A 10 24.93 -2.41 -0.39
C VAL A 10 25.19 -1.61 0.89
N TYR A 11 24.98 -0.30 0.86
CA TYR A 11 25.13 0.57 2.04
C TYR A 11 24.16 0.19 3.17
N TYR A 12 22.88 -0.01 2.85
CA TYR A 12 21.88 -0.44 3.83
C TYR A 12 22.10 -1.88 4.32
N HIS A 13 22.56 -2.79 3.46
CA HIS A 13 22.88 -4.17 3.87
C HIS A 13 24.01 -4.25 4.92
N PHE A 14 24.99 -3.35 4.83
CA PHE A 14 26.07 -3.28 5.82
C PHE A 14 25.67 -2.55 7.11
N SER A 15 24.74 -1.59 7.03
CA SER A 15 24.31 -0.79 8.18
C SER A 15 23.25 -1.49 9.06
N ASP A 16 22.43 -2.38 8.50
CA ASP A 16 21.14 -2.75 9.11
C ASP A 16 21.04 -4.18 9.67
N ARG A 17 22.13 -4.75 10.19
CA ARG A 17 22.17 -6.16 10.63
C ARG A 17 21.42 -6.49 11.93
N LYS A 18 20.73 -5.53 12.58
CA LYS A 18 20.11 -5.74 13.90
C LYS A 18 18.71 -5.12 14.09
N LYS A 19 17.84 -5.11 13.07
CA LYS A 19 16.45 -4.69 13.27
C LYS A 19 15.52 -5.85 13.63
N SER A 20 14.81 -5.69 14.74
CA SER A 20 13.79 -6.64 15.19
C SER A 20 12.63 -6.68 14.18
N TYR A 21 11.92 -7.81 14.05
CA TYR A 21 10.80 -7.99 13.11
C TYR A 21 9.78 -6.83 13.17
N LYS A 22 9.50 -6.33 14.38
CA LYS A 22 8.60 -5.17 14.59
C LYS A 22 9.16 -3.87 13.99
N GLU A 23 10.47 -3.68 14.02
CA GLU A 23 11.13 -2.48 13.49
C GLU A 23 11.18 -2.50 11.96
N TYR A 24 11.28 -3.69 11.36
CA TYR A 24 11.20 -3.85 9.90
C TYR A 24 9.80 -3.57 9.34
N PHE A 25 8.76 -4.16 9.95
CA PHE A 25 7.38 -4.03 9.44
C PHE A 25 6.65 -2.77 9.89
N LEU A 26 6.93 -2.25 11.10
CA LEU A 26 6.23 -1.10 11.65
C LEU A 26 7.08 0.17 11.70
N THR A 27 8.40 0.07 11.47
CA THR A 27 9.38 1.17 11.58
C THR A 27 9.13 2.04 12.80
N ASN A 28 9.00 1.38 13.96
CA ASN A 28 8.74 2.00 15.26
C ASN A 28 7.55 2.99 15.28
N ARG A 29 6.61 2.89 14.33
CA ARG A 29 5.48 3.80 14.09
C ARG A 29 5.86 5.28 13.95
N ASN A 30 7.14 5.58 13.76
CA ASN A 30 7.71 6.94 13.67
C ASN A 30 8.32 7.17 12.28
N MET A 31 7.58 6.84 11.23
CA MET A 31 7.99 7.19 9.87
C MET A 31 7.57 8.63 9.55
N PRO A 32 8.47 9.46 9.00
CA PRO A 32 8.09 10.77 8.51
C PRO A 32 7.10 10.66 7.34
N LEU A 33 6.21 11.65 7.21
CA LEU A 33 5.13 11.66 6.22
C LEU A 33 5.63 11.53 4.77
N ALA A 34 6.76 12.15 4.45
CA ALA A 34 7.28 12.18 3.08
C ALA A 34 7.65 10.78 2.54
N PRO A 35 8.50 9.97 3.20
CA PRO A 35 8.76 8.59 2.76
C PRO A 35 7.51 7.73 2.63
N VAL A 36 6.53 7.90 3.53
CA VAL A 36 5.26 7.15 3.47
C VAL A 36 4.46 7.53 2.24
N ALA A 37 4.33 8.83 1.96
CA ALA A 37 3.63 9.32 0.77
C ALA A 37 4.29 8.83 -0.52
N PHE A 38 5.63 8.89 -0.61
CA PHE A 38 6.36 8.38 -1.78
C PHE A 38 6.21 6.86 -1.95
N SER A 39 6.28 6.08 -0.87
CA SER A 39 6.10 4.63 -0.92
C SER A 39 4.68 4.24 -1.35
N LEU A 40 3.65 4.93 -0.85
CA LEU A 40 2.27 4.75 -1.28
C LEU A 40 2.10 5.08 -2.76
N MET A 41 2.64 6.21 -3.22
CA MET A 41 2.57 6.64 -4.61
C MET A 41 3.27 5.64 -5.55
N ALA A 42 4.44 5.12 -5.16
CA ALA A 42 5.14 4.08 -5.91
C ALA A 42 4.33 2.77 -5.98
N SER A 43 3.65 2.41 -4.90
CA SER A 43 2.83 1.19 -4.83
C SER A 43 1.57 1.27 -5.69
N PHE A 44 1.01 2.47 -5.87
CA PHE A 44 -0.14 2.70 -6.76
C PHE A 44 0.21 2.70 -8.24
N MET A 45 1.48 2.91 -8.58
CA MET A 45 1.91 3.02 -9.98
C MET A 45 2.04 1.63 -10.61
N SER A 46 1.00 1.21 -11.33
CA SER A 46 0.99 -0.05 -12.10
C SER A 46 1.14 0.21 -13.60
N ALA A 47 1.75 -0.75 -14.31
CA ALA A 47 1.83 -0.73 -15.77
C ALA A 47 0.44 -0.65 -16.44
N ILE A 48 -0.58 -1.22 -15.79
CA ILE A 48 -1.99 -1.16 -16.23
C ILE A 48 -2.50 0.28 -16.18
N ALA A 49 -2.20 1.02 -15.12
CA ALA A 49 -2.60 2.42 -15.04
C ALA A 49 -1.88 3.27 -16.10
N PHE A 50 -0.61 2.97 -16.36
CA PHE A 50 0.20 3.75 -17.30
C PHE A 50 -0.19 3.53 -18.77
N LEU A 51 -0.47 2.29 -19.17
CA LEU A 51 -0.81 1.95 -20.57
C LEU A 51 -2.32 1.78 -20.80
N GLY A 52 -3.06 1.28 -19.82
CA GLY A 52 -4.48 0.98 -19.94
C GLY A 52 -5.34 2.24 -19.96
N ILE A 53 -5.08 3.21 -19.08
CA ILE A 53 -5.85 4.46 -18.99
C ILE A 53 -5.84 5.27 -20.31
N PRO A 54 -4.69 5.53 -20.95
CA PRO A 54 -4.68 6.26 -22.22
C PRO A 54 -5.30 5.45 -23.36
N ALA A 55 -5.12 4.13 -23.38
CA ALA A 55 -5.76 3.26 -24.39
C ALA A 55 -7.29 3.27 -24.26
N GLU A 56 -7.81 3.23 -23.03
CA GLU A 56 -9.24 3.28 -22.75
C GLU A 56 -9.83 4.65 -23.07
N ASN A 57 -9.12 5.74 -22.76
CA ASN A 57 -9.55 7.10 -23.10
C ASN A 57 -9.53 7.33 -24.64
N TYR A 58 -8.58 6.73 -25.36
CA TYR A 58 -8.54 6.80 -26.82
C TYR A 58 -9.72 6.06 -27.48
N LEU A 59 -10.13 4.91 -26.93
CA LEU A 59 -11.20 4.08 -27.50
C LEU A 59 -12.62 4.54 -27.08
N TYR A 60 -12.80 4.93 -25.83
CA TYR A 60 -14.11 5.19 -25.22
C TYR A 60 -14.31 6.66 -24.78
N GLY A 61 -13.33 7.53 -25.01
CA GLY A 61 -13.38 8.95 -24.66
C GLY A 61 -13.15 9.24 -23.18
N THR A 62 -13.54 10.45 -22.75
CA THR A 62 -13.20 11.01 -21.43
C THR A 62 -13.98 10.43 -20.25
N GLN A 63 -14.80 9.40 -20.44
CA GLN A 63 -15.62 8.79 -19.39
C GLN A 63 -14.76 8.27 -18.22
N PHE A 64 -13.55 7.81 -18.50
CA PHE A 64 -12.61 7.32 -17.48
C PHE A 64 -12.21 8.41 -16.46
N VAL A 65 -12.35 9.70 -16.80
CA VAL A 65 -12.07 10.81 -15.87
C VAL A 65 -12.97 10.77 -14.63
N MET A 66 -14.17 10.19 -14.72
CA MET A 66 -15.05 10.03 -13.56
C MET A 66 -14.43 9.18 -12.44
N ILE A 67 -13.55 8.22 -12.77
CA ILE A 67 -12.86 7.42 -11.75
C ILE A 67 -11.90 8.28 -10.91
N ASN A 68 -11.26 9.27 -11.53
CA ASN A 68 -10.35 10.19 -10.83
C ASN A 68 -11.13 11.06 -9.83
N LEU A 69 -12.33 11.51 -10.19
CA LEU A 69 -13.23 12.19 -9.25
C LEU A 69 -13.61 11.26 -8.09
N GLY A 70 -13.94 10.00 -8.38
CA GLY A 70 -14.18 8.98 -7.36
C GLY A 70 -13.01 8.80 -6.39
N TYR A 71 -11.77 8.74 -6.90
CA TYR A 71 -10.57 8.69 -6.06
C TYR A 71 -10.36 9.97 -5.25
N ALA A 72 -10.62 11.14 -5.83
CA ALA A 72 -10.46 12.43 -5.14
C ALA A 72 -11.38 12.55 -3.91
N PHE A 73 -12.62 12.04 -4.00
CA PHE A 73 -13.56 12.03 -2.87
C PHE A 73 -13.42 10.81 -1.98
N GLY A 74 -13.13 9.63 -2.55
CA GLY A 74 -13.01 8.38 -1.81
C GLY A 74 -11.79 8.36 -0.88
N THR A 75 -10.67 8.95 -1.30
CA THR A 75 -9.42 9.00 -0.51
C THR A 75 -9.59 9.72 0.84
N PRO A 76 -10.12 10.96 0.91
CA PRO A 76 -10.33 11.63 2.19
C PRO A 76 -11.37 10.88 3.05
N ILE A 77 -12.46 10.36 2.47
CA ILE A 77 -13.45 9.59 3.23
C ILE A 77 -12.79 8.34 3.84
N ALA A 78 -11.97 7.62 3.06
CA ALA A 78 -11.22 6.47 3.54
C ALA A 78 -10.24 6.86 4.65
N ALA A 79 -9.52 7.96 4.49
CA ALA A 79 -8.56 8.46 5.46
C ALA A 79 -9.23 8.90 6.78
N PHE A 80 -10.40 9.55 6.74
CA PHE A 80 -11.06 10.02 7.96
C PHE A 80 -11.87 8.93 8.68
N ILE A 81 -12.41 7.95 7.96
CA ILE A 81 -13.28 6.92 8.57
C ILE A 81 -12.49 5.65 8.90
N PHE A 82 -11.71 5.13 7.97
CA PHE A 82 -11.08 3.82 8.14
C PHE A 82 -9.73 3.91 8.85
N LEU A 83 -8.91 4.92 8.53
CA LEU A 83 -7.60 5.10 9.17
C LEU A 83 -7.65 5.15 10.71
N PRO A 84 -8.57 5.91 11.38
CA PRO A 84 -8.60 5.93 12.84
C PRO A 84 -9.01 4.59 13.44
N VAL A 85 -9.83 3.80 12.73
CA VAL A 85 -10.24 2.46 13.19
C VAL A 85 -9.04 1.51 13.19
N PHE A 86 -8.27 1.47 12.08
CA PHE A 86 -7.06 0.65 11.99
C PHE A 86 -5.97 1.11 12.98
N TYR A 87 -5.81 2.42 13.16
CA TYR A 87 -4.81 2.97 14.09
C TYR A 87 -5.13 2.63 15.55
N ARG A 88 -6.41 2.72 15.96
CA ARG A 88 -6.85 2.36 17.32
C ARG A 88 -6.69 0.87 17.64
N MET A 89 -6.83 -0.01 16.65
CA MET A 89 -6.67 -1.46 16.85
C MET A 89 -5.22 -1.93 16.91
N GLN A 90 -4.25 -1.04 16.64
CA GLN A 90 -2.81 -1.34 16.65
C GLN A 90 -2.43 -2.57 15.81
N ALA A 91 -3.24 -2.89 14.80
CA ALA A 91 -3.06 -4.05 13.95
C ALA A 91 -1.80 -3.90 13.11
N ALA A 92 -0.97 -4.95 13.05
CA ALA A 92 0.21 -4.99 12.20
C ALA A 92 -0.14 -5.34 10.75
N SER A 93 -1.36 -5.87 10.51
CA SER A 93 -1.86 -6.23 9.19
C SER A 93 -3.34 -5.90 9.04
N ALA A 94 -3.77 -5.48 7.85
CA ALA A 94 -5.18 -5.26 7.53
C ALA A 94 -6.04 -6.54 7.78
N PHE A 95 -5.45 -7.73 7.63
CA PHE A 95 -6.14 -9.00 7.88
C PHE A 95 -6.38 -9.30 9.37
N GLU A 96 -5.66 -8.64 10.27
CA GLU A 96 -5.86 -8.78 11.72
C GLU A 96 -7.20 -8.17 12.17
N TYR A 97 -7.72 -7.19 11.41
CA TYR A 97 -9.08 -6.70 11.59
C TYR A 97 -10.13 -7.78 11.30
N LEU A 98 -9.95 -8.53 10.21
CA LEU A 98 -10.86 -9.60 9.81
C LEU A 98 -10.89 -10.75 10.83
N GLU A 99 -9.76 -11.03 11.47
CA GLU A 99 -9.69 -12.01 12.56
C GLU A 99 -10.46 -11.56 13.80
N LYS A 100 -10.32 -10.30 14.24
CA LYS A 100 -11.03 -9.77 15.40
C LYS A 100 -12.53 -9.64 15.18
N ARG A 101 -12.95 -9.34 13.93
CA ARG A 101 -14.38 -9.14 13.63
C ARG A 101 -15.13 -10.41 13.26
N PHE A 102 -14.49 -11.34 12.53
CA PHE A 102 -15.18 -12.52 11.98
C PHE A 102 -14.61 -13.81 12.55
N SER A 103 -13.39 -14.21 12.16
CA SER A 103 -12.69 -15.40 12.70
C SER A 103 -11.32 -15.59 12.01
N LYS A 104 -10.47 -16.45 12.57
CA LYS A 104 -9.20 -16.90 11.96
C LYS A 104 -9.36 -17.51 10.56
N LYS A 105 -10.47 -18.20 10.29
CA LYS A 105 -10.75 -18.81 8.97
C LYS A 105 -10.88 -17.75 7.88
N VAL A 106 -11.55 -16.63 8.18
CA VAL A 106 -11.72 -15.51 7.24
C VAL A 106 -10.39 -14.80 6.98
N ARG A 107 -9.55 -14.66 8.01
CA ARG A 107 -8.18 -14.14 7.86
C ARG A 107 -7.37 -14.96 6.85
N LEU A 108 -7.37 -16.29 7.00
CA LEU A 108 -6.62 -17.19 6.13
C LEU A 108 -7.13 -17.11 4.69
N LEU A 109 -8.44 -17.16 4.48
CA LEU A 109 -9.03 -17.05 3.14
C LEU A 109 -8.68 -15.71 2.49
N ALA A 110 -8.83 -14.59 3.19
CA ALA A 110 -8.52 -13.27 2.66
C ALA A 110 -7.03 -13.12 2.31
N SER A 111 -6.13 -13.62 3.17
CA SER A 111 -4.69 -13.62 2.89
C SER A 111 -4.33 -14.53 1.71
N SER A 112 -4.95 -15.72 1.60
CA SER A 112 -4.73 -16.63 0.46
C SER A 112 -5.20 -16.03 -0.85
N VAL A 113 -6.38 -15.39 -0.87
CA VAL A 113 -6.89 -14.70 -2.07
C VAL A 113 -5.98 -13.54 -2.47
N PHE A 114 -5.50 -12.77 -1.50
CA PHE A 114 -4.56 -11.67 -1.78
C PHE A 114 -3.25 -12.17 -2.41
N ILE A 115 -2.69 -13.28 -1.91
CA ILE A 115 -1.49 -13.90 -2.49
C ILE A 115 -1.73 -14.41 -3.91
N LEU A 116 -2.94 -14.88 -4.22
CA LEU A 116 -3.29 -15.34 -5.56
C LEU A 116 -3.57 -14.21 -6.56
N GLN A 117 -4.01 -13.05 -6.07
CA GLN A 117 -4.34 -11.89 -6.90
C GLN A 117 -3.11 -11.05 -7.25
N MET A 118 -2.14 -10.96 -6.34
CA MET A 118 -0.85 -10.29 -6.54
C MET A 118 0.04 -11.08 -7.50
#